data_AF-A0A9E2UNC0-F1
#
_entry.id   AF-A0A9E2UNC0-F1
#
_cell.length_a   1.000
_cell.length_b   1.000
_cell.length_c   1.000
_cell.angle_alpha   90.00
_cell.angle_beta   90.00
_cell.angle_gamma   90.00
#
_symmetry.space_group_name_H-M   'P 1'
#
loop_
_entity.id
_entity.type
_entity.pdbx_description
1 polymer ?
#
loop_
_entity_poly.entity_id
_entity_poly.type
_entity_poly.pdbx_seq_one_letter_code
_entity_poly.pdbx_strand_id
1 'polypeptide(L)' 'FAEGDRLEIGNDRGSTVVHCKPKAGQQRGVVVVEGIWPNRNFETGIGINVLTSADPGWPSGGAVFHDTAVWIRRPPS' A
#
# COMPACT_ATOMS: atom_id res chain seq x y z
N PHE A 1 10.99 -7.47 8.10
CA PHE A 1 11.48 -6.16 7.64
C PHE A 1 11.90 -5.36 8.87
N ALA A 2 12.94 -4.54 8.76
CA ALA A 2 13.42 -3.62 9.79
C ALA A 2 12.93 -2.18 9.53
N GLU A 3 13.05 -1.29 10.52
CA GLU A 3 12.78 0.14 10.36
C GLU A 3 13.57 0.70 9.16
N GLY A 4 12.89 1.45 8.30
CA GLY A 4 13.47 2.06 7.11
C GLY A 4 13.71 1.11 5.94
N ASP A 5 13.45 -0.21 6.07
CA ASP A 5 13.56 -1.14 4.94
C ASP A 5 12.76 -0.60 3.75
N ARG A 6 13.41 -0.48 2.59
CA ARG A 6 12.76 -0.16 1.32
C ARG A 6 12.03 -1.41 0.82
N LEU A 7 10.71 -1.33 0.72
CA LEU A 7 9.83 -2.44 0.39
C LEU A 7 8.96 -2.12 -0.81
N GLU A 8 8.73 -3.13 -1.64
CA GLU A 8 7.69 -3.05 -2.65
C GLU A 8 6.39 -3.63 -2.10
N ILE A 9 5.32 -2.87 -2.25
CA ILE A 9 3.96 -3.25 -1.92
C ILE A 9 3.14 -3.27 -3.21
N GLY A 10 2.36 -4.33 -3.42
CA GLY A 10 1.64 -4.49 -4.68
C GLY A 10 0.49 -5.50 -4.64
N ASN A 11 -0.26 -5.52 -5.73
CA ASN A 11 -1.27 -6.52 -6.07
C ASN A 11 -1.42 -6.58 -7.61
N ASP A 12 -2.46 -7.23 -8.11
CA ASP A 12 -2.68 -7.41 -9.55
C ASP A 12 -2.95 -6.09 -10.31
N ARG A 13 -3.24 -4.98 -9.60
CA ARG A 13 -3.46 -3.65 -10.20
C ARG A 13 -2.17 -2.85 -10.38
N GLY A 14 -1.14 -3.15 -9.59
CA GLY A 14 0.15 -2.49 -9.68
C GLY A 14 0.95 -2.57 -8.38
N SER A 15 2.05 -1.82 -8.32
CA SER A 15 2.91 -1.75 -7.14
C SER A 15 3.53 -0.37 -6.97
N THR A 16 3.98 -0.09 -5.74
CA THR A 16 4.79 1.08 -5.42
C THR A 16 5.80 0.74 -4.34
N VAL A 17 6.66 1.69 -3.98
CA VAL A 17 7.68 1.54 -2.95
C VAL A 17 7.29 2.31 -1.70
N VAL A 18 7.42 1.66 -0.55
CA VAL A 18 7.20 2.24 0.78
C VAL A 18 8.37 1.92 1.69
N HIS A 19 8.53 2.70 2.77
CA HIS A 19 9.53 2.43 3.80
C HIS A 19 8.87 1.82 5.03
N CYS A 20 9.47 0.76 5.57
CA CYS A 20 8.91 0.03 6.70
C CYS A 20 9.04 0.83 8.00
N LYS A 21 7.96 0.85 8.79
CA LYS A 21 7.96 1.39 10.15
C LYS A 21 7.32 0.37 11.11
N PRO A 22 8.09 -0.55 11.70
CA PRO A 22 7.57 -1.49 12.68
C PRO A 22 6.91 -0.78 13.87
N LYS A 23 5.70 -1.20 14.22
CA LYS A 23 4.93 -0.61 15.33
C LYS A 23 4.44 -1.72 16.27
N ALA A 24 4.74 -1.57 17.55
CA ALA A 24 4.20 -2.45 18.58
C ALA A 24 2.66 -2.40 18.58
N GLY A 25 2.01 -3.57 18.63
CA GLY A 25 0.56 -3.69 18.59
C GLY A 25 -0.08 -3.59 17.21
N GLN A 26 0.70 -3.49 16.11
CA GLN A 26 0.15 -3.58 14.76
C GLN A 26 -0.42 -4.99 14.51
N GLN A 27 -1.63 -5.07 13.95
CA GLN A 27 -2.28 -6.35 13.68
C GLN A 27 -1.49 -7.15 12.63
N ARG A 28 -1.23 -8.43 12.92
CA ARG A 28 -0.57 -9.35 11.99
C ARG A 28 -1.41 -9.51 10.72
N GLY A 29 -0.77 -9.41 9.57
CA GLY A 29 -1.43 -9.52 8.26
C GLY A 29 -2.08 -8.21 7.78
N VAL A 30 -2.03 -7.14 8.57
CA VAL A 30 -2.58 -5.82 8.20
C VAL A 30 -1.46 -4.81 8.06
N VAL A 31 -1.47 -4.11 6.94
CA VAL A 31 -0.51 -3.04 6.61
C VAL A 31 -1.24 -1.71 6.64
N VAL A 32 -0.59 -0.69 7.18
CA VAL A 32 -1.10 0.69 7.18
C VAL A 32 -0.11 1.55 6.44
N VAL A 33 -0.59 2.27 5.41
CA VAL A 33 0.15 3.33 4.75
C VAL A 33 -0.55 4.63 5.13
N GLU A 34 0.07 5.42 6.00
CA GLU A 34 -0.52 6.65 6.52
C GLU A 34 -0.53 7.75 5.46
N GLY A 35 -1.72 8.27 5.14
CA GLY A 35 -1.92 9.44 4.29
C GLY A 35 -1.96 9.17 2.79
N ILE A 36 -2.73 10.00 2.07
CA ILE A 36 -2.71 10.04 0.61
C ILE A 36 -1.67 11.10 0.20
N TRP A 37 -0.41 10.69 0.12
CA TRP A 37 0.66 11.57 -0.34
C TRP A 37 0.55 11.82 -1.85
N PRO A 38 0.97 13.00 -2.34
CA PRO A 38 1.09 13.23 -3.78
C PRO A 38 2.01 12.20 -4.44
N ASN A 39 1.70 11.83 -5.69
CA ASN A 39 2.47 10.86 -6.49
C ASN A 39 4.00 11.11 -6.49
N ARG A 40 4.43 12.38 -6.53
CA ARG A 40 5.85 12.78 -6.50
C ARG A 40 6.61 12.36 -5.23
N ASN A 41 5.88 12.02 -4.16
CA ASN A 41 6.48 11.56 -2.90
C ASN A 41 6.77 10.06 -2.90
N PHE A 42 6.29 9.32 -3.90
CA PHE A 42 6.62 7.91 -4.10
C PHE A 42 7.75 7.80 -5.11
N GLU A 43 8.72 6.91 -4.83
CA GLU A 43 9.88 6.71 -5.70
C GLU A 43 9.51 6.27 -7.13
N THR A 44 8.35 5.62 -7.28
CA THR A 44 7.82 5.16 -8.57
C THR A 44 7.06 6.27 -9.33
N GLY A 45 6.81 7.42 -8.70
CA GLY A 45 5.92 8.46 -9.22
C GLY A 45 4.43 8.09 -9.19
N ILE A 46 4.05 6.98 -8.55
CA ILE A 46 2.66 6.53 -8.42
C ILE A 46 2.37 6.22 -6.95
N GLY A 47 1.33 6.85 -6.40
CA GLY A 47 0.93 6.70 -5.01
C GLY A 47 0.16 5.42 -4.69
N ILE A 48 -0.10 5.22 -3.39
CA ILE A 48 -0.66 3.98 -2.86
C ILE A 48 -2.04 3.60 -3.44
N ASN A 49 -2.79 4.59 -3.95
CA ASN A 49 -4.07 4.36 -4.61
C ASN A 49 -3.98 3.50 -5.88
N VAL A 50 -2.77 3.25 -6.41
CA VAL A 50 -2.55 2.23 -7.45
C VAL A 50 -3.06 0.84 -7.04
N LEU A 51 -3.14 0.57 -5.73
CA LEU A 51 -3.57 -0.71 -5.19
C LEU A 51 -5.09 -0.80 -5.00
N THR A 52 -5.79 0.33 -4.92
CA THR A 52 -7.22 0.40 -4.62
C THR A 52 -8.04 0.18 -5.89
N SER A 53 -9.11 -0.62 -5.83
CA SER A 53 -10.01 -0.76 -6.98
C SER A 53 -10.72 0.55 -7.30
N ALA A 54 -10.90 0.82 -8.58
CA ALA A 54 -11.79 1.87 -9.07
C ALA A 54 -13.27 1.42 -9.09
N ASP A 55 -13.52 0.11 -8.88
CA ASP A 55 -14.87 -0.42 -8.82
C ASP A 55 -15.61 0.13 -7.59
N PRO A 56 -16.90 0.48 -7.74
CA PRO A 56 -17.69 0.95 -6.61
C PRO A 56 -17.86 -0.16 -5.58
N GLY A 57 -17.62 0.16 -4.31
CA GLY A 57 -17.94 -0.74 -3.20
C GLY A 57 -19.44 -1.02 -3.12
N TRP A 58 -19.81 -2.27 -2.88
CA TRP A 58 -21.21 -2.66 -2.63
C TRP A 58 -21.67 -2.17 -1.23
N PRO A 59 -22.96 -1.88 -0.96
CA PRO A 59 -24.11 -1.78 -1.88
C PRO A 59 -24.31 -0.40 -2.53
N SER A 60 -23.71 0.65 -1.96
CA SER A 60 -24.10 2.03 -2.25
C SER A 60 -23.01 2.86 -2.94
N GLY A 61 -21.94 2.22 -3.42
CA GLY A 61 -20.76 2.89 -3.97
C GLY A 61 -19.76 3.33 -2.89
N GLY A 62 -18.67 3.97 -3.33
CA GLY A 62 -17.55 4.40 -2.48
C GLY A 62 -16.24 3.67 -2.78
N ALA A 63 -15.13 4.23 -2.32
CA ALA A 63 -13.80 3.66 -2.53
C ALA A 63 -13.51 2.52 -1.55
N VAL A 64 -12.94 1.43 -2.07
CA VAL A 64 -12.69 0.18 -1.33
C VAL A 64 -11.31 0.14 -0.66
N PHE A 65 -10.98 1.19 0.10
CA PHE A 65 -9.65 1.33 0.72
C PHE A 65 -9.32 0.23 1.74
N HIS A 66 -10.32 -0.30 2.44
CA HIS A 66 -10.14 -1.33 3.47
C HIS A 66 -10.30 -2.76 2.96
N ASP A 67 -10.71 -2.92 1.70
CA ASP A 67 -10.84 -4.21 1.01
C ASP A 67 -9.79 -4.31 -0.10
N THR A 68 -8.52 -4.10 0.28
CA THR A 68 -7.38 -4.15 -0.63
C THR A 68 -6.38 -5.17 -0.10
N ALA A 69 -6.36 -6.35 -0.72
CA ALA A 69 -5.32 -7.34 -0.48
C ALA A 69 -4.02 -6.93 -1.20
N VAL A 70 -2.90 -7.12 -0.52
CA VAL A 70 -1.56 -6.78 -1.01
C VAL A 70 -0.57 -7.88 -0.65
N TRP A 71 0.49 -7.99 -1.45
CA TRP A 71 1.73 -8.64 -1.06
C TRP A 71 2.77 -7.59 -0.66
N ILE A 72 3.79 -8.01 0.11
CA ILE A 72 4.98 -7.22 0.41
C ILE A 72 6.22 -8.06 0.12
N ARG A 73 7.19 -7.46 -0.59
CA ARG A 73 8.49 -8.09 -0.87
C ARG A 73 9.64 -7.09 -0.80
N ARG A 74 10.87 -7.59 -0.77
CA ARG A 74 12.05 -6.77 -1.06
C ARG A 74 12.06 -6.45 -2.57
N PRO A 75 12.30 -5.20 -2.97
CA PRO A 75 12.48 -4.86 -4.37
C PRO A 75 13.63 -5.69 -4.95
N PRO A 76 13.58 -6.05 -6.25
CA PRO A 76 14.74 -6.64 -6.90
C PRO A 76 15.95 -5.71 -6.76
N SER A 77 17.11 -6.33 -6.52
CA SER A 77 18.43 -5.70 -6.47
C SER A 77 18.80 -5.06 -7.80
#